data_AF-A0A8T5L262-F1
#
_entry.id   AF-A0A8T5L262-F1
#
_cell.length_a   1.000
_cell.length_b   1.000
_cell.length_c   1.000
_cell.angle_alpha   90.00
_cell.angle_beta   90.00
_cell.angle_gamma   90.00
#
_symmetry.space_group_name_H-M   'P 1'
#
loop_
_entity.id
_entity.type
_entity.pdbx_description
1 polymer ?
#
loop_
_entity_poly.entity_id
_entity_poly.type
_entity_poly.pdbx_seq_one_letter_code
_entity_poly.pdbx_strand_id
1 'polypeptide(L)'
;MRGFWHTVEAVLAGSLLITFLIVVSQPVFSDPQPKDQQLLAYELLHDLDLQGVLRNDAFFGNATAINSRIQIGHSNHSVQVCTASVICNGTAPEARNVWIGSYMLAGDDLDQNGEYRPLEVKLYIWE
;
A
#
# COMPACT_ATOMS: atom_id res chain seq x y z
N MET A 1 -49.37 23.74 -32.43
CA MET A 1 -48.81 23.06 -31.24
C MET A 1 -47.31 22.71 -31.35
N ARG A 2 -46.57 23.17 -32.38
CA ARG A 2 -45.12 22.93 -32.51
C ARG A 2 -44.27 23.59 -31.41
N GLY A 3 -44.67 24.79 -30.96
CA GLY A 3 -43.98 25.48 -29.88
C GLY A 3 -43.95 24.70 -28.56
N PHE A 4 -45.04 24.02 -28.21
CA PHE A 4 -45.12 23.19 -27.00
C PHE A 4 -44.11 22.03 -27.03
N TRP A 5 -43.90 21.41 -28.19
CA TRP A 5 -42.92 20.32 -28.34
C TRP A 5 -41.50 20.83 -28.10
N HIS A 6 -41.13 21.98 -28.69
CA HIS A 6 -39.80 22.57 -28.47
C HIS A 6 -39.56 22.95 -27.00
N THR A 7 -40.59 23.39 -26.27
CA THR A 7 -40.47 23.67 -24.83
C THR A 7 -40.24 22.39 -24.03
N VAL A 8 -40.94 21.30 -24.34
CA VAL A 8 -40.78 19.99 -23.66
C VAL A 8 -39.38 19.42 -23.92
N GLU A 9 -38.89 19.52 -25.16
CA GLU A 9 -37.57 19.05 -25.56
C GLU A 9 -36.45 19.80 -24.81
N ALA A 10 -36.55 21.12 -24.70
CA ALA A 10 -35.58 21.93 -23.97
C ALA A 10 -35.53 21.58 -22.47
N VAL A 11 -36.68 21.30 -21.85
CA VAL A 11 -36.77 20.90 -20.44
C VAL A 11 -36.12 19.53 -20.22
N LEU A 12 -36.35 18.57 -21.12
CA LEU A 12 -35.73 17.24 -21.05
C LEU A 12 -34.22 17.30 -21.26
N ALA A 13 -33.74 18.11 -22.21
CA ALA A 13 -32.32 18.31 -22.41
C ALA A 13 -31.66 18.94 -21.18
N GLY A 14 -32.31 19.95 -20.58
CA GLY A 14 -31.82 20.59 -19.35
C GLY A 14 -31.75 19.64 -18.15
N SER A 15 -32.77 18.80 -17.96
CA SER A 15 -32.80 17.86 -16.83
C SER A 15 -31.74 16.76 -16.94
N LEU A 16 -31.47 16.27 -18.16
CA LEU A 16 -30.38 15.33 -18.47
C LEU A 16 -29.02 15.92 -18.16
N LEU A 17 -28.81 17.19 -18.54
CA LEU A 17 -27.54 17.88 -18.34
C LEU A 17 -27.29 18.14 -16.86
N ILE A 18 -28.33 18.52 -16.11
CA ILE A 18 -28.24 18.71 -14.65
C ILE A 18 -27.95 17.38 -13.94
N THR A 19 -28.65 16.29 -14.29
CA THR A 19 -28.39 14.98 -13.67
C THR A 19 -26.98 14.47 -13.99
N PHE A 20 -26.51 14.64 -15.22
CA PHE A 20 -25.14 14.33 -15.58
C PHE A 20 -24.12 15.14 -14.77
N LEU A 21 -24.32 16.46 -14.65
CA LEU A 21 -23.45 17.32 -13.86
C LEU A 21 -23.46 16.93 -12.38
N ILE A 22 -24.62 16.57 -11.82
CA ILE A 22 -24.70 16.08 -10.44
C ILE A 22 -23.84 14.83 -10.28
N VAL A 23 -24.01 13.82 -11.15
CA VAL A 23 -23.25 12.56 -11.10
C VAL A 23 -21.74 12.79 -11.23
N VAL A 24 -21.31 13.68 -12.13
CA VAL A 24 -19.88 14.00 -12.34
C VAL A 24 -19.33 14.89 -11.22
N SER A 25 -20.14 15.75 -10.63
CA SER A 25 -19.75 16.66 -9.54
C SER A 25 -19.73 15.98 -8.17
N GLN A 26 -20.30 14.78 -8.04
CA GLN A 26 -20.08 14.00 -6.84
C GLN A 26 -18.56 13.83 -6.74
N PRO A 27 -17.92 14.35 -5.67
CA PRO A 27 -16.55 13.97 -5.42
C PRO A 27 -16.60 12.45 -5.38
N VAL A 28 -15.85 11.80 -6.27
CA VAL A 28 -15.48 10.41 -6.05
C VAL A 28 -14.94 10.46 -4.64
N PHE A 29 -15.69 9.89 -3.69
CA PHE A 29 -15.26 9.77 -2.32
C PHE A 29 -13.93 9.06 -2.45
N SER A 30 -12.88 9.87 -2.44
CA SER A 30 -11.54 9.43 -2.36
C SER A 30 -11.53 9.02 -0.91
N ASP A 31 -11.91 7.76 -0.68
CA ASP A 31 -11.53 7.00 0.50
C ASP A 31 -10.16 7.55 0.87
N PRO A 32 -10.01 8.23 2.04
CA PRO A 32 -8.83 9.02 2.32
C PRO A 32 -7.66 8.09 2.06
N GLN A 33 -6.97 8.31 0.94
CA GLN A 33 -5.90 7.41 0.57
C GLN A 33 -4.98 7.43 1.78
N PRO A 34 -4.63 6.28 2.35
CA PRO A 34 -3.72 6.21 3.47
C PRO A 34 -2.32 6.47 2.92
N LYS A 35 -2.12 7.68 2.44
CA LYS A 35 -0.95 8.13 1.71
C LYS A 35 0.24 8.30 2.66
N ASP A 36 -0.03 8.35 3.96
CA ASP A 36 0.99 8.52 4.99
C ASP A 36 1.51 7.17 5.52
N GLN A 37 0.63 6.23 5.86
CA GLN A 37 1.05 4.97 6.48
C GLN A 37 1.89 4.08 5.55
N GLN A 38 1.58 4.03 4.25
CA GLN A 38 2.38 3.28 3.29
C GLN A 38 3.76 3.91 3.06
N LEU A 39 3.81 5.25 3.03
CA LEU A 39 5.07 6.00 2.88
C LEU A 39 5.94 5.84 4.13
N LEU A 40 5.35 6.04 5.32
CA LEU A 40 5.98 5.78 6.61
C LEU A 40 6.56 4.36 6.67
N ALA A 41 5.78 3.37 6.24
CA ALA A 41 6.25 1.99 6.24
C ALA A 41 7.47 1.79 5.32
N TYR A 42 7.47 2.41 4.15
CA TYR A 42 8.63 2.40 3.25
C TYR A 42 9.85 3.12 3.85
N GLU A 43 9.66 4.31 4.42
CA GLU A 43 10.74 5.10 5.02
C GLU A 43 11.41 4.38 6.19
N LEU A 44 10.60 3.77 7.07
CA LEU A 44 11.12 2.98 8.19
C LEU A 44 11.97 1.80 7.72
N LEU A 45 11.52 1.09 6.67
CA LEU A 45 12.30 0.00 6.10
C LEU A 45 13.58 0.52 5.42
N HIS A 46 13.47 1.62 4.66
CA HIS A 46 14.62 2.25 4.00
C HIS A 46 15.68 2.70 5.01
N ASP A 47 15.29 3.33 6.12
CA ASP A 47 16.19 3.76 7.19
C ASP A 47 16.92 2.57 7.84
N LEU A 48 16.23 1.44 8.02
CA LEU A 48 16.87 0.22 8.52
C LEU A 48 17.87 -0.38 7.52
N ASP A 49 17.63 -0.22 6.22
CA ASP A 49 18.59 -0.63 5.17
C ASP A 49 19.82 0.28 5.16
N LEU A 50 19.63 1.60 5.29
CA LEU A 50 20.72 2.58 5.42
C LEU A 50 21.59 2.34 6.66
N GLN A 51 21.00 1.81 7.74
CA GLN A 51 21.71 1.39 8.95
C GLN A 51 22.43 0.03 8.79
N GLY A 52 22.24 -0.67 7.67
CA GLY A 52 22.83 -1.98 7.37
C GLY A 52 22.21 -3.15 8.13
N VAL A 53 21.12 -2.92 8.88
CA VAL A 53 20.48 -3.96 9.71
C VAL A 53 19.42 -4.73 8.94
N LEU A 54 18.67 -4.06 8.05
CA LEU A 54 17.56 -4.68 7.32
C LEU A 54 18.05 -5.86 6.48
N ARG A 55 19.11 -5.65 5.69
CA ARG A 55 19.67 -6.65 4.78
C ARG A 55 20.16 -7.91 5.51
N ASN A 56 20.92 -7.73 6.58
CA ASN A 56 21.45 -8.84 7.38
C ASN A 56 20.31 -9.65 8.02
N ASP A 57 19.38 -8.97 8.70
CA ASP A 57 18.27 -9.64 9.38
C ASP A 57 17.32 -10.30 8.35
N ALA A 58 17.08 -9.67 7.19
CA ALA A 58 16.25 -10.23 6.13
C ALA A 58 16.89 -11.44 5.43
N PHE A 59 18.21 -11.45 5.22
CA PHE A 59 18.92 -12.58 4.61
C PHE A 59 18.72 -13.88 5.42
N PHE A 60 18.81 -13.78 6.74
CA PHE A 60 18.54 -14.87 7.68
C PHE A 60 17.03 -15.09 7.95
N GLY A 61 16.15 -14.32 7.30
CA GLY A 61 14.72 -14.39 7.47
C GLY A 61 14.25 -13.97 8.87
N ASN A 62 15.02 -13.20 9.62
CA ASN A 62 14.71 -12.82 11.00
C ASN A 62 13.71 -11.66 11.06
N ALA A 63 12.48 -11.91 10.62
CA ALA A 63 11.39 -10.93 10.62
C ALA A 63 11.11 -10.36 12.01
N THR A 64 11.28 -11.15 13.07
CA THR A 64 11.12 -10.71 14.47
C THR A 64 12.15 -9.65 14.87
N ALA A 65 13.40 -9.79 14.44
CA ALA A 65 14.44 -8.79 14.70
C ALA A 65 14.20 -7.48 13.94
N ILE A 66 13.73 -7.56 12.69
CA ILE A 66 13.32 -6.37 11.94
C ILE A 66 12.14 -5.69 12.67
N ASN A 67 11.14 -6.47 13.06
CA ASN A 67 9.94 -5.96 13.72
C ASN A 67 10.21 -5.25 15.05
N SER A 68 11.17 -5.74 15.84
CA SER A 68 11.52 -5.16 17.14
C SER A 68 12.30 -3.85 17.05
N ARG A 69 12.91 -3.55 15.90
CA ARG A 69 13.61 -2.29 15.62
C ARG A 69 12.65 -1.19 15.16
N ILE A 70 11.45 -1.56 14.71
CA ILE A 70 10.45 -0.62 14.21
C ILE A 70 9.59 -0.15 15.37
N GLN A 71 9.51 1.16 15.56
CA GLN A 71 8.65 1.81 16.53
C GLN A 71 7.66 2.70 15.81
N ILE A 72 6.41 2.26 15.74
CA ILE A 72 5.28 3.03 15.22
C ILE A 72 4.39 3.32 16.44
N GLY A 73 3.93 4.56 16.59
CA GLY A 73 3.28 5.05 17.81
C GLY A 73 2.02 4.29 18.25
N HIS A 74 0.84 4.79 17.89
CA HIS A 74 -0.45 4.23 18.35
C HIS A 74 -0.97 3.12 17.42
N SER A 75 -0.12 2.55 16.58
CA SER A 75 -0.51 1.56 15.57
C SER A 75 0.21 0.25 15.85
N ASN A 76 -0.48 -0.85 15.61
CA ASN A 76 0.11 -2.17 15.61
C ASN A 76 0.86 -2.39 14.30
N HIS A 77 1.93 -3.18 14.36
CA HIS A 77 2.71 -3.52 13.18
C HIS A 77 3.28 -4.94 13.21
N SER A 78 3.54 -5.45 12.02
CA SER A 78 4.21 -6.74 11.81
C SER A 78 5.06 -6.71 10.55
N VAL A 79 6.10 -7.54 10.52
CA VAL A 79 7.00 -7.65 9.37
C VAL A 79 6.91 -9.03 8.76
N GLN A 80 6.96 -9.08 7.44
CA GLN A 80 7.27 -10.29 6.68
C GLN A 80 8.48 -10.09 5.78
N VAL A 81 9.29 -11.14 5.65
CA VAL A 81 10.41 -11.21 4.71
C VAL A 81 10.11 -12.30 3.71
N CYS A 82 9.90 -11.92 2.45
CA CYS A 82 9.50 -12.80 1.37
C CYS A 82 10.63 -12.98 0.36
N THR A 83 10.80 -14.20 -0.15
CA THR A 83 11.61 -14.47 -1.34
C THR A 83 10.80 -14.20 -2.61
N ALA A 84 11.48 -14.06 -3.76
CA ALA A 84 10.83 -14.00 -5.08
C ALA A 84 9.95 -15.22 -5.40
N SER A 85 10.19 -16.35 -4.74
CA SER A 85 9.40 -17.58 -4.84
C SER A 85 8.19 -17.65 -3.87
N VAL A 86 7.81 -16.52 -3.26
CA VAL A 86 6.60 -16.35 -2.41
C VAL A 86 6.72 -17.04 -1.04
N ILE A 87 7.91 -17.51 -0.63
CA ILE A 87 8.12 -18.01 0.72
C ILE A 87 8.34 -16.81 1.64
N CYS A 88 7.39 -16.56 2.54
CA CYS A 88 7.45 -15.46 3.51
C CYS A 88 7.72 -15.97 4.92
N ASN A 89 8.69 -15.38 5.61
CA ASN A 89 8.87 -15.55 7.05
C ASN A 89 8.27 -14.36 7.79
N GLY A 90 7.67 -14.59 8.95
CA GLY A 90 6.91 -13.60 9.71
C GLY A 90 5.41 -13.69 9.48
N THR A 91 4.64 -12.82 10.14
CA THR A 91 3.18 -12.93 10.24
C THR A 91 2.50 -11.74 9.59
N ALA A 92 1.59 -12.01 8.65
CA ALA A 92 0.65 -11.01 8.17
C ALA A 92 -0.52 -10.90 9.17
N PRO A 93 -1.01 -9.70 9.48
CA PRO A 93 -2.08 -9.52 10.45
C PRO A 93 -3.43 -9.90 9.85
N GLU A 94 -4.30 -10.50 10.68
CA GLU A 94 -5.72 -10.67 10.38
C GLU A 94 -6.51 -9.47 10.91
N ALA A 95 -6.31 -8.30 10.29
CA ALA A 95 -6.96 -7.05 10.68
C ALA A 95 -7.73 -6.42 9.52
N ARG A 96 -8.67 -5.52 9.85
CA ARG A 96 -9.29 -4.61 8.89
C ARG A 96 -8.44 -3.35 8.80
N ASN A 97 -8.42 -2.68 7.64
CA ASN A 97 -7.64 -1.46 7.41
C ASN A 97 -6.12 -1.65 7.62
N VAL A 98 -5.56 -2.65 6.94
CA VAL A 98 -4.11 -2.91 6.97
C VAL A 98 -3.42 -2.11 5.87
N TRP A 99 -2.43 -1.33 6.26
CA TRP A 99 -1.51 -0.63 5.37
C TRP A 99 -0.25 -1.45 5.19
N ILE A 100 0.26 -1.50 3.95
CA ILE A 100 1.41 -2.32 3.60
C ILE A 100 2.43 -1.42 2.92
N GLY A 101 3.62 -1.32 3.49
CA GLY A 101 4.81 -0.83 2.81
C GLY A 101 5.71 -1.99 2.44
N SER A 102 6.29 -1.95 1.24
CA SER A 102 7.25 -2.96 0.77
C SER A 102 8.59 -2.29 0.48
N TYR A 103 9.68 -2.95 0.84
CA TYR A 103 11.03 -2.58 0.48
C TYR A 103 11.73 -3.75 -0.21
N MET A 104 12.21 -3.53 -1.43
CA MET A 104 12.93 -4.54 -2.18
C MET A 104 14.42 -4.43 -1.89
N LEU A 105 14.97 -5.49 -1.30
CA LEU A 105 16.41 -5.68 -1.19
C LEU A 105 16.88 -6.29 -2.51
N ALA A 106 17.25 -5.41 -3.44
CA ALA A 106 18.07 -5.79 -4.57
C ALA A 106 19.49 -6.01 -4.05
N GLY A 107 20.03 -7.22 -4.16
CA GLY A 107 21.27 -7.56 -3.49
C GLY A 107 22.16 -8.52 -4.23
N ASP A 108 23.44 -8.14 -4.26
CA ASP A 108 24.62 -8.94 -4.61
C ASP A 108 24.83 -10.16 -3.67
N ASP A 109 23.93 -10.36 -2.72
CA ASP A 109 23.93 -11.45 -1.75
C ASP A 109 23.50 -12.73 -2.44
N LEU A 110 24.49 -13.58 -2.68
CA LEU A 110 24.28 -14.89 -3.25
C LEU A 110 23.69 -15.82 -2.19
N ASP A 111 22.77 -16.67 -2.61
CA ASP A 111 22.34 -17.79 -1.79
C ASP A 111 23.51 -18.78 -1.54
N GLN A 112 23.22 -19.86 -0.81
CA GLN A 112 24.22 -20.89 -0.50
C GLN A 112 24.83 -21.56 -1.75
N ASN A 113 24.22 -21.35 -2.92
CA ASN A 113 24.58 -21.90 -4.21
C ASN A 113 25.22 -20.88 -5.15
N GLY A 114 25.42 -19.63 -4.72
CA GLY A 114 25.99 -18.60 -5.59
C GLY A 114 24.96 -17.90 -6.49
N GLU A 115 23.65 -18.00 -6.19
CA GLU A 115 22.58 -17.41 -7.01
C GLU A 115 22.03 -16.11 -6.41
N TYR A 116 21.70 -15.15 -7.28
CA TYR A 116 21.08 -13.88 -6.90
C TYR A 116 19.73 -14.12 -6.21
N ARG A 117 19.60 -13.67 -4.96
CA ARG A 117 18.40 -13.88 -4.14
C ARG A 117 17.74 -12.55 -3.75
N PRO A 118 16.84 -12.01 -4.58
CA PRO A 118 16.11 -10.80 -4.23
C PRO A 118 15.13 -11.11 -3.09
N LEU A 119 15.04 -10.20 -2.13
CA LEU A 119 14.15 -10.28 -0.99
C LEU A 119 13.21 -9.08 -0.98
N GLU A 120 11.94 -9.32 -0.63
CA GLU A 120 10.94 -8.29 -0.39
C GLU A 120 10.62 -8.28 1.11
N VAL A 121 10.87 -7.16 1.78
CA VAL A 121 10.44 -6.96 3.16
C VAL A 121 9.15 -6.16 3.17
N LYS A 122 8.10 -6.71 3.79
CA LYS A 122 6.79 -6.09 3.95
C LYS A 122 6.59 -5.67 5.39
N LEU A 123 6.20 -4.42 5.60
CA LEU A 123 5.76 -3.89 6.88
C LEU A 123 4.26 -3.63 6.82
N TYR A 124 3.53 -4.33 7.67
CA TYR A 124 2.10 -4.17 7.87
C TYR A 124 1.87 -3.22 9.04
N ILE A 125 0.97 -2.26 8.87
CA ILE A 125 0.55 -1.32 9.90
C ILE A 125 -0.98 -1.36 9.98
N TRP A 126 -1.54 -1.40 11.19
CA TRP A 126 -2.98 -1.35 11.40
C TRP A 126 -3.32 -0.71 12.76
N GLU A 127 -4.58 -0.35 12.95
CA GLU A 127 -5.12 0.12 14.23
C GLU A 127 -5.68 -1.06 15.06
#